data_AF-A0A833W8X7-F1
#
_entry.id   AF-A0A833W8X7-F1
#
_cell.length_a   1.000
_cell.length_b   1.000
_cell.length_c   1.000
_cell.angle_alpha   90.00
_cell.angle_beta   90.00
_cell.angle_gamma   90.00
#
_symmetry.space_group_name_H-M   'P 1'
#
loop_
_entity.id
_entity.type
_entity.pdbx_description
1 polymer ?
#
loop_
_entity_poly.entity_id
_entity_poly.type
_entity_poly.pdbx_seq_one_letter_code
_entity_poly.pdbx_strand_id
1 'polypeptide(L)'
;MSKIPDEGLVYDYRFDTRRCVWVNWMNASGTFEIPRDAQFTQVLDSAIDSERSVWLLDSLIRHQFHVLCTGDTGTGKSVSIKKKLLGGLNNPPGSEKPLKLAPSIFLNFSAQTSANQTQDLIKTKLDKRRKGVLGPPLGQSCVIFVDDLNMPAKETYGAQPPLNY
;
A
#
# COMPACT_ATOMS: atom_id res chain seq x y z
N MET A 1 -6.72 -17.09 26.57
CA MET A 1 -6.05 -16.43 25.42
C MET A 1 -5.08 -17.41 24.79
N SER A 2 -4.94 -17.42 23.47
CA SER A 2 -3.97 -18.25 22.77
C SER A 2 -2.54 -17.76 23.05
N LYS A 3 -1.63 -18.67 23.42
CA LYS A 3 -0.23 -18.36 23.76
C LYS A 3 0.56 -18.13 22.47
N ILE A 4 1.43 -17.11 22.46
CA ILE A 4 2.40 -16.91 21.38
C ILE A 4 3.34 -18.14 21.36
N PRO A 5 3.69 -18.70 20.19
CA PRO A 5 4.63 -19.81 20.09
C PRO A 5 5.97 -19.47 20.74
N ASP A 6 6.57 -20.44 21.43
CA ASP A 6 7.86 -20.26 22.12
C ASP A 6 9.06 -20.33 21.14
N GLU A 7 8.83 -20.80 19.92
CA GLU A 7 9.82 -20.85 18.83
C GLU A 7 9.79 -19.54 18.02
N GLY A 8 10.95 -19.04 17.59
CA GLY A 8 11.06 -17.82 16.77
C GLY A 8 10.84 -16.52 17.54
N LEU A 9 10.67 -15.42 16.81
CA LEU A 9 10.37 -14.08 17.33
C LEU A 9 8.87 -13.80 17.22
N VAL A 10 8.36 -12.88 18.04
CA VAL A 10 6.97 -12.39 17.92
C VAL A 10 6.64 -11.88 16.51
N TYR A 11 7.66 -11.39 15.80
CA TYR A 11 7.58 -10.88 14.45
C TYR A 11 7.35 -11.95 13.38
N ASP A 12 7.65 -13.21 13.68
CA ASP A 12 7.48 -14.32 12.74
C ASP A 12 6.02 -14.80 12.66
N TYR A 13 5.15 -14.25 13.52
CA TYR A 13 3.76 -14.67 13.64
C TYR A 13 2.77 -13.55 13.42
N ARG A 14 1.59 -13.92 12.92
CA ARG A 14 0.37 -13.11 12.90
C ARG A 14 -0.74 -13.79 13.67
N PHE A 15 -1.63 -13.02 14.27
CA PHE A 15 -2.80 -13.58 14.94
C PHE A 15 -3.96 -13.76 13.94
N ASP A 16 -4.41 -15.00 13.76
CA ASP A 16 -5.65 -15.30 13.04
C ASP A 16 -6.82 -15.12 14.01
N THR A 17 -7.56 -14.02 13.83
CA THR A 17 -8.69 -13.64 14.70
C THR A 17 -9.88 -14.59 14.60
N ARG A 18 -9.96 -15.45 13.59
CA ARG A 18 -11.09 -16.39 13.40
C ARG A 18 -10.83 -17.70 14.07
N ARG A 19 -9.61 -18.21 13.89
CA ARG A 19 -9.15 -19.45 14.51
C ARG A 19 -8.68 -19.20 15.94
N CYS A 20 -8.46 -17.94 16.31
CA CYS A 20 -7.89 -17.52 17.58
C CYS A 20 -6.52 -18.16 17.83
N VAL A 21 -5.67 -18.25 16.81
CA VAL A 21 -4.33 -18.85 16.88
C VAL A 21 -3.27 -17.97 16.24
N TRP A 22 -2.04 -18.11 16.72
CA TRP A 22 -0.87 -17.51 16.09
C TRP A 22 -0.39 -18.40 14.93
N VAL A 23 -0.15 -17.78 13.78
CA VAL A 23 0.26 -18.47 12.55
C VAL A 23 1.54 -17.83 12.04
N ASN A 24 2.54 -18.65 11.71
CA ASN A 24 3.78 -18.15 11.11
C ASN A 24 3.48 -17.56 9.72
N TRP A 25 4.09 -16.42 9.37
CA TRP A 25 3.86 -15.76 8.08
C TRP A 25 4.12 -16.68 6.89
N MET A 26 5.21 -17.45 6.92
CA MET A 26 5.62 -18.33 5.82
C MET A 26 4.68 -19.53 5.63
N ASN A 27 4.02 -19.98 6.70
CA ASN A 27 3.03 -21.06 6.62
C ASN A 27 1.67 -20.56 6.12
N ALA A 28 1.43 -19.24 6.18
CA ALA A 28 0.19 -18.62 5.73
C ALA A 28 0.23 -18.21 4.25
N SER A 29 1.41 -17.82 3.76
CA SER A 29 1.69 -17.65 2.34
C SER A 29 1.88 -19.04 1.71
N GLY A 30 0.91 -19.53 0.92
CA GLY A 30 1.05 -20.80 0.22
C GLY A 30 2.40 -20.90 -0.52
N THR A 31 2.92 -22.11 -0.69
CA THR A 31 4.23 -22.39 -1.30
C THR A 31 4.46 -21.56 -2.57
N PHE A 32 5.29 -20.53 -2.46
CA PHE A 32 5.72 -19.70 -3.59
C PHE A 32 6.83 -20.44 -4.34
N GLU A 33 6.47 -21.16 -5.40
CA GLU A 33 7.45 -21.71 -6.33
C GLU A 33 7.96 -20.58 -7.22
N ILE A 34 9.24 -20.25 -7.11
CA ILE A 34 9.90 -19.28 -7.99
C ILE A 34 10.09 -19.96 -9.35
N PRO A 35 9.47 -19.45 -10.44
CA PRO A 35 9.74 -19.95 -11.79
C PRO A 35 11.22 -19.83 -12.13
N ARG A 36 11.79 -20.80 -12.86
CA ARG A 36 13.24 -20.78 -13.19
C ARG A 36 13.65 -19.58 -14.07
N ASP A 37 12.68 -18.94 -14.71
CA ASP A 37 12.77 -17.75 -15.55
C ASP A 37 12.31 -16.46 -14.83
N ALA A 38 12.08 -16.53 -13.53
CA ALA A 38 11.66 -15.37 -12.74
C ALA A 38 12.69 -14.25 -12.80
N GLN A 39 12.22 -13.03 -13.09
CA GLN A 39 13.04 -11.84 -12.95
C GLN A 39 13.43 -11.66 -11.48
N PHE A 40 14.62 -11.12 -11.22
CA PHE A 40 15.15 -10.90 -9.86
C PHE A 40 14.17 -10.13 -8.95
N THR A 41 13.36 -9.25 -9.52
CA THR A 41 12.27 -8.52 -8.84
C THR A 41 11.21 -9.42 -8.22
N GLN A 42 11.01 -10.64 -8.71
CA GLN A 42 10.04 -11.61 -8.20
C GLN A 42 10.58 -12.46 -7.03
N VAL A 43 11.91 -12.59 -6.91
CA VAL A 43 12.56 -13.37 -5.83
C VAL A 43 12.56 -12.60 -4.50
N LEU A 44 12.64 -11.26 -4.57
CA LEU A 44 12.56 -10.32 -3.44
C LEU A 44 11.23 -10.39 -2.66
N ASP A 45 10.17 -10.95 -3.27
CA ASP A 45 8.82 -11.01 -2.68
C ASP A 45 8.62 -12.14 -1.65
N SER A 46 9.63 -12.98 -1.38
CA SER A 46 9.52 -14.16 -0.51
C SER A 46 9.96 -13.96 0.96
N ALA A 47 10.33 -12.73 1.36
CA ALA A 47 10.73 -12.44 2.73
C ALA A 47 9.52 -12.20 3.66
N ILE A 48 9.61 -12.69 4.91
CA ILE A 48 8.62 -12.44 5.98
C ILE A 48 8.28 -10.94 6.08
N ASP A 49 9.29 -10.07 5.94
CA ASP A 49 9.14 -8.61 6.02
C ASP A 49 8.21 -8.03 4.95
N SER A 50 8.31 -8.56 3.73
CA SER A 50 7.48 -8.16 2.59
C SER A 50 6.03 -8.58 2.82
N GLU A 51 5.80 -9.83 3.25
CA GLU A 51 4.46 -10.35 3.55
C GLU A 51 3.80 -9.58 4.70
N ARG A 52 4.58 -9.28 5.76
CA ARG A 52 4.14 -8.43 6.89
C ARG A 52 3.72 -7.05 6.43
N SER A 53 4.56 -6.40 5.63
CA SER A 53 4.32 -5.04 5.15
C SER A 53 3.08 -4.99 4.26
N VAL A 54 2.91 -5.96 3.35
CA VAL A 54 1.73 -6.07 2.48
C VAL A 54 0.47 -6.32 3.30
N TRP A 55 0.52 -7.20 4.31
CA TRP A 55 -0.63 -7.48 5.18
C TRP A 55 -1.05 -6.24 6.00
N LEU A 56 -0.08 -5.51 6.54
CA LEU A 56 -0.34 -4.30 7.32
C LEU A 56 -0.93 -3.20 6.42
N LEU A 57 -0.33 -2.99 5.25
CA LEU A 57 -0.82 -2.05 4.24
C LEU A 57 -2.26 -2.36 3.83
N ASP A 58 -2.54 -3.62 3.49
CA ASP A 58 -3.88 -4.08 3.12
C ASP A 58 -4.90 -3.83 4.24
N SER A 59 -4.51 -4.13 5.49
CA SER A 59 -5.36 -3.91 6.66
C SER A 59 -5.64 -2.42 6.90
N LEU A 60 -4.63 -1.56 6.82
CA LEU A 60 -4.79 -0.12 7.02
C LEU A 60 -5.64 0.53 5.92
N ILE A 61 -5.40 0.17 4.64
CA ILE A 61 -6.20 0.70 3.52
C ILE A 61 -7.66 0.27 3.65
N ARG A 62 -7.93 -0.99 4.04
CA ARG A 62 -9.31 -1.47 4.25
C ARG A 62 -10.06 -0.68 5.31
N HIS A 63 -9.37 -0.21 6.35
CA HIS A 63 -9.93 0.63 7.40
C HIS A 63 -9.81 2.14 7.08
N GLN A 64 -9.43 2.48 5.85
CA GLN A 64 -9.33 3.85 5.35
C GLN A 64 -8.32 4.73 6.12
N PHE A 65 -7.26 4.12 6.65
CA PHE A 65 -6.14 4.86 7.24
C PHE A 65 -5.12 5.27 6.18
N HIS A 66 -4.56 6.48 6.33
CA HIS A 66 -3.39 6.92 5.57
C HIS A 66 -2.14 6.20 6.06
N VAL A 67 -1.28 5.80 5.13
CA VAL A 67 -0.08 5.01 5.42
C VAL A 67 1.14 5.70 4.84
N LEU A 68 2.19 5.85 5.66
CA LEU A 68 3.51 6.27 5.23
C LEU A 68 4.47 5.08 5.34
N CYS A 69 5.00 4.64 4.21
CA CYS A 69 5.97 3.54 4.16
C CYS A 69 7.39 4.11 4.06
N THR A 70 8.19 3.95 5.12
CA THR A 70 9.58 4.44 5.19
C THR A 70 10.58 3.30 5.05
N GLY A 71 11.79 3.60 4.60
CA GLY A 71 12.92 2.67 4.54
C GLY A 71 13.90 3.04 3.42
N ASP A 72 15.05 2.38 3.39
CA ASP A 72 16.15 2.72 2.48
C ASP A 72 15.77 2.61 1.00
N THR A 73 16.39 3.44 0.16
CA THR A 73 16.20 3.35 -1.29
C THR A 73 16.63 1.98 -1.81
N GLY A 74 15.89 1.42 -2.76
CA GLY A 74 16.21 0.11 -3.35
C GLY A 74 15.63 -1.10 -2.62
N THR A 75 14.91 -0.94 -1.50
CA THR A 75 14.32 -2.07 -0.76
C THR A 75 12.98 -2.60 -1.32
N GLY A 76 12.65 -2.29 -2.57
CA GLY A 76 11.45 -2.82 -3.23
C GLY A 76 10.09 -2.25 -2.78
N LYS A 77 10.04 -1.36 -1.77
CA LYS A 77 8.79 -0.77 -1.22
C LYS A 77 7.78 -0.34 -2.29
N SER A 78 8.21 0.49 -3.23
CA SER A 78 7.33 1.04 -4.27
C SER A 78 6.80 -0.05 -5.21
N VAL A 79 7.61 -1.06 -5.51
CA VAL A 79 7.20 -2.22 -6.33
C VAL A 79 6.14 -3.03 -5.59
N SER A 80 6.37 -3.37 -4.32
CA SER A 80 5.44 -4.17 -3.52
C SER A 80 4.11 -3.45 -3.30
N ILE A 81 4.12 -2.14 -3.01
CA ILE A 81 2.90 -1.34 -2.85
C ILE A 81 2.12 -1.24 -4.17
N LYS A 82 2.80 -0.92 -5.28
CA LYS A 82 2.16 -0.84 -6.61
C LYS A 82 1.55 -2.18 -7.00
N LYS A 83 2.28 -3.28 -6.82
CA LYS A 83 1.79 -4.65 -7.06
C LYS A 83 0.52 -4.93 -6.25
N LYS A 84 0.50 -4.55 -4.97
CA LYS A 84 -0.67 -4.72 -4.10
C LYS A 84 -1.87 -3.88 -4.54
N LEU A 85 -1.67 -2.61 -4.86
CA LEU A 85 -2.75 -1.72 -5.30
C LEU A 85 -3.33 -2.12 -6.67
N LEU A 86 -2.50 -2.65 -7.58
CA LEU A 86 -2.94 -3.17 -8.87
C LEU A 86 -3.62 -4.54 -8.75
N GLY A 87 -3.15 -5.40 -7.84
CA GLY A 87 -3.75 -6.71 -7.55
C GLY A 87 -5.03 -6.65 -6.71
N GLY A 88 -5.33 -5.49 -6.12
CA GLY A 88 -6.51 -5.27 -5.28
C GLY A 88 -6.32 -5.66 -3.81
N LEU A 89 -7.33 -5.32 -3.01
CA LEU A 89 -7.35 -5.66 -1.57
C LEU A 89 -7.81 -7.09 -1.37
N ASN A 90 -7.17 -7.78 -0.42
CA ASN A 90 -7.58 -9.12 -0.05
C ASN A 90 -8.78 -8.98 0.88
N ASN A 91 -9.97 -9.40 0.42
CA ASN A 91 -11.13 -9.43 1.28
C ASN A 91 -11.02 -10.64 2.22
N PRO A 92 -10.88 -10.45 3.54
CA PRO A 92 -10.80 -11.58 4.45
C PRO A 92 -12.16 -12.32 4.43
N PRO A 93 -12.21 -13.66 4.31
CA PRO A 93 -13.45 -14.39 4.04
C PRO A 93 -14.59 -14.11 5.04
N GLY A 94 -15.73 -13.54 4.65
CA GLY A 94 -16.79 -13.16 5.63
C GLY A 94 -16.74 -11.71 6.11
N SER A 95 -15.96 -10.84 5.46
CA SER A 95 -16.18 -9.40 5.53
C SER A 95 -17.52 -9.05 4.85
N GLU A 96 -18.51 -8.63 5.63
CA GLU A 96 -19.89 -8.36 5.18
C GLU A 96 -20.00 -7.21 4.16
N LYS A 97 -19.04 -6.28 4.15
CA LYS A 97 -18.92 -5.22 3.15
C LYS A 97 -17.47 -5.06 2.69
N PRO A 98 -17.08 -5.65 1.54
CA PRO A 98 -15.76 -5.43 0.98
C PRO A 98 -15.62 -3.97 0.54
N LEU A 99 -14.47 -3.35 0.86
CA LEU A 99 -14.14 -2.01 0.38
C LEU A 99 -13.94 -2.08 -1.14
N LYS A 100 -14.81 -1.40 -1.90
CA LYS A 100 -14.66 -1.31 -3.35
C LYS A 100 -13.66 -0.22 -3.67
N LEU A 101 -12.48 -0.59 -4.19
CA LEU A 101 -11.51 0.37 -4.69
C LEU A 101 -11.73 0.65 -6.18
N ALA A 102 -11.78 1.92 -6.53
CA ALA A 102 -11.53 2.42 -7.88
C ALA A 102 -10.04 2.27 -8.23
N PRO A 103 -9.66 2.39 -9.52
CA PRO A 103 -8.25 2.41 -9.92
C PRO A 103 -7.45 3.42 -9.10
N SER A 104 -6.30 2.97 -8.59
CA SER A 104 -5.42 3.83 -7.77
C SER A 104 -4.76 4.91 -8.61
N ILE A 105 -4.52 6.07 -8.00
CA ILE A 105 -3.81 7.19 -8.61
C ILE A 105 -2.34 7.08 -8.21
N PHE A 106 -1.47 6.79 -9.17
CA PHE A 106 -0.03 6.74 -8.95
C PHE A 106 0.62 8.08 -9.32
N LEU A 107 1.33 8.65 -8.36
CA LEU A 107 2.14 9.85 -8.47
C LEU A 107 3.59 9.47 -8.17
N ASN A 108 4.53 9.88 -9.02
CA ASN A 108 5.96 9.76 -8.74
C ASN A 108 6.50 11.18 -8.68
N PHE A 109 6.95 11.61 -7.51
CA PHE A 109 7.49 12.95 -7.36
C PHE A 109 8.94 13.03 -7.85
N SER A 110 9.28 14.18 -8.42
CA SER A 110 10.62 14.53 -8.81
C SER A 110 10.90 15.98 -8.42
N ALA A 111 12.14 16.42 -8.59
CA ALA A 111 12.54 17.80 -8.32
C ALA A 111 11.72 18.85 -9.12
N GLN A 112 11.11 18.46 -10.24
CA GLN A 112 10.33 19.35 -11.11
C GLN A 112 8.82 19.22 -10.93
N THR A 113 8.35 18.34 -10.05
CA THR A 113 6.91 18.21 -9.80
C THR A 113 6.39 19.48 -9.14
N SER A 114 5.36 20.10 -9.72
CA SER A 114 4.70 21.28 -9.16
C SER A 114 3.36 20.94 -8.49
N ALA A 115 2.89 21.80 -7.58
CA ALA A 115 1.58 21.62 -6.94
C ALA A 115 0.43 21.54 -7.96
N ASN A 116 0.47 22.39 -9.00
CA ASN A 116 -0.52 22.38 -10.06
C ASN A 116 -0.55 21.05 -10.83
N GLN A 117 0.62 20.51 -11.17
CA GLN A 117 0.72 19.20 -11.83
C GLN A 117 0.15 18.07 -10.95
N THR A 118 0.48 18.05 -9.65
CA THR A 118 -0.07 17.08 -8.70
C THR A 118 -1.59 17.16 -8.67
N GLN A 119 -2.13 18.36 -8.49
CA GLN A 119 -3.57 18.58 -8.42
C GLN A 119 -4.26 18.17 -9.72
N ASP A 120 -3.74 18.56 -10.88
CA ASP A 120 -4.37 18.29 -12.17
C ASP A 120 -4.38 16.79 -12.49
N LEU A 121 -3.33 16.06 -12.11
CA LEU A 121 -3.27 14.61 -12.27
C LEU A 121 -4.31 13.90 -11.39
N ILE A 122 -4.47 14.34 -10.14
CA ILE A 122 -5.51 13.83 -9.25
C ILE A 122 -6.89 14.16 -9.81
N LYS A 123 -7.15 15.42 -10.18
CA LYS A 123 -8.44 15.89 -10.70
C LYS A 123 -8.88 15.14 -11.94
N THR A 124 -7.96 14.83 -12.85
CA THR A 124 -8.23 14.10 -14.11
C THR A 124 -8.74 12.68 -13.87
N LYS A 125 -8.43 12.08 -12.72
CA LYS A 125 -8.82 10.70 -12.37
C LYS A 125 -10.01 10.61 -11.41
N LEU A 126 -10.61 11.74 -11.03
CA LEU A 126 -11.75 11.79 -10.12
C LEU A 126 -13.00 12.35 -10.81
N ASP A 127 -14.16 11.85 -10.42
CA ASP A 127 -15.46 12.32 -10.89
C ASP A 127 -15.92 13.56 -10.14
N LYS A 128 -16.58 14.47 -10.87
CA LYS A 128 -17.27 15.61 -10.28
C LYS A 128 -18.56 15.16 -9.59
N ARG A 129 -18.63 15.33 -8.27
CA ARG A 129 -19.80 14.99 -7.45
C ARG A 129 -20.81 16.12 -7.37
N ARG A 130 -20.32 17.30 -7.04
CA ARG A 130 -21.06 18.57 -6.90
C ARG A 130 -20.09 19.74 -7.05
N LYS A 131 -20.59 20.97 -7.02
CA LYS A 131 -19.74 22.17 -7.16
C LYS A 131 -18.60 22.13 -6.13
N GLY A 132 -17.35 22.09 -6.62
CA GLY A 132 -16.15 22.05 -5.80
C GLY A 132 -15.79 20.71 -5.16
N VAL A 133 -16.53 19.62 -5.43
CA VAL A 133 -16.25 18.31 -4.82
C VAL A 133 -15.96 17.26 -5.89
N LEU A 134 -14.77 16.68 -5.80
CA LEU A 134 -14.30 15.56 -6.61
C LEU A 134 -14.23 14.30 -5.75
N GLY A 135 -14.41 13.15 -6.37
CA GLY A 135 -14.21 11.87 -5.70
C GLY A 135 -14.21 10.70 -6.67
N PRO A 136 -13.84 9.50 -6.21
CA PRO A 136 -13.99 8.27 -7.01
C PRO A 136 -15.45 8.02 -7.39
N PRO A 137 -15.79 7.02 -8.23
CA PRO A 137 -17.17 6.64 -8.52
C PRO A 137 -18.03 6.38 -7.27
N LEU A 138 -19.38 6.47 -7.39
CA LEU A 138 -20.28 6.34 -6.23
C LEU A 138 -20.13 4.96 -5.58
N GLY A 139 -19.98 4.93 -4.25
CA GLY A 139 -19.80 3.70 -3.49
C GLY A 139 -18.42 3.07 -3.59
N GLN A 140 -17.42 3.78 -4.14
CA GLN A 140 -16.03 3.33 -4.21
C GLN A 140 -15.11 4.27 -3.42
N SER A 141 -13.96 3.75 -3.00
CA SER A 141 -12.83 4.51 -2.48
C SER A 141 -11.69 4.51 -3.49
N CYS A 142 -10.78 5.47 -3.43
CA CYS A 142 -9.57 5.50 -4.27
C CYS A 142 -8.36 5.69 -3.37
N VAL A 143 -7.26 5.02 -3.71
CA VAL A 143 -5.97 5.22 -3.07
C VAL A 143 -5.12 6.11 -3.97
N ILE A 144 -4.57 7.17 -3.41
CA ILE A 144 -3.52 7.97 -4.03
C ILE A 144 -2.20 7.47 -3.47
N PHE A 145 -1.39 6.86 -4.34
CA PHE A 145 -0.04 6.44 -4.02
C PHE A 145 0.94 7.49 -4.51
N VAL A 146 1.83 7.94 -3.62
CA VAL A 146 2.89 8.88 -3.93
C VAL A 146 4.24 8.21 -3.68
N ASP A 147 5.05 8.11 -4.73
CA ASP A 147 6.45 7.70 -4.68
C ASP A 147 7.35 8.92 -4.46
N ASP A 148 8.49 8.71 -3.82
CA ASP A 148 9.54 9.71 -3.65
C ASP A 148 9.08 11.05 -3.02
N LEU A 149 8.36 10.96 -1.89
CA LEU A 149 7.81 12.14 -1.17
C LEU A 149 8.85 13.22 -0.85
N ASN A 150 10.12 12.86 -0.67
CA ASN A 150 11.19 13.77 -0.32
C ASN A 150 11.82 14.50 -1.52
N MET A 151 11.50 14.12 -2.76
CA MET A 151 12.13 14.63 -3.98
C MET A 151 11.71 16.04 -4.44
N PRO A 152 10.48 16.55 -4.19
CA PRO A 152 10.09 17.89 -4.65
C PRO A 152 11.07 18.99 -4.21
N ALA A 153 11.38 19.92 -5.10
CA ALA A 153 12.24 21.05 -4.76
C ALA A 153 11.63 21.88 -3.63
N LYS A 154 12.48 22.27 -2.68
CA LYS A 154 12.09 23.21 -1.62
C LYS A 154 12.08 24.62 -2.17
N GLU A 155 11.07 25.39 -1.82
CA GLU A 155 11.05 26.83 -2.05
C GLU A 155 12.03 27.56 -1.12
N THR A 156 12.20 28.87 -1.32
CA THR A 156 13.06 29.75 -0.50
C THR A 156 12.81 29.62 1.01
N TYR A 157 11.57 29.29 1.41
CA TYR A 157 11.17 29.13 2.80
C TYR A 157 11.13 27.66 3.28
N GLY A 158 11.68 26.73 2.49
CA GLY A 158 11.78 25.31 2.85
C GLY A 158 10.53 24.47 2.60
N ALA A 159 9.43 25.08 2.16
CA ALA A 159 8.19 24.38 1.84
C ALA A 159 8.33 23.52 0.57
N GLN A 160 7.59 22.42 0.51
CA GLN A 160 7.44 21.57 -0.68
C GLN A 160 5.99 21.62 -1.15
N PRO A 161 5.64 22.57 -2.06
CA PRO A 161 4.26 22.79 -2.49
C PRO A 161 3.52 21.54 -2.97
N PRO A 162 4.15 20.59 -3.70
CA PRO A 162 3.46 19.38 -4.14
C PRO A 162 2.93 18.49 -3.00
N LEU A 163 3.43 18.66 -1.77
CA LEU A 163 2.95 17.94 -0.58
C LEU A 163 1.84 18.69 0.16
N ASN A 164 1.72 20.00 -0.04
CA ASN A 164 0.89 20.87 0.78
C ASN A 164 -0.49 21.19 0.15
N TYR A 165 -0.74 20.77 -1.09
CA TYR A 165 -1.88 21.23 -1.90
C TYR A 165 -2.57 20.12 -2.70
#